data_AF-A0A7W5ZUY7-F1
#
_entry.id   AF-A0A7W5ZUY7-F1
#
_cell.length_a   1.000
_cell.length_b   1.000
_cell.length_c   1.000
_cell.angle_alpha   90.00
_cell.angle_beta   90.00
_cell.angle_gamma   90.00
#
_symmetry.space_group_name_H-M   'P 1'
#
loop_
_entity.id
_entity.type
_entity.pdbx_description
1 polymer ?
#
loop_
_entity_poly.entity_id
_entity_poly.type
_entity_poly.pdbx_seq_one_letter_code
_entity_poly.pdbx_strand_id
1 'polypeptide(L)'
;MDQWPPRLDLNLPPGDGADGLAAIDEHILSLLTQRLAMTPYQPSSPLFNDQHRRDTLSLVRKKAFKLGIPVGLAVDFWDRMLDAAEAIRDRAKGPDRDATAEQLIS
;
A
#
# COMPACT_ATOMS: atom_id res chain seq x y z
N MET A 1 -25.60 -12.90 -17.14
CA MET A 1 -25.64 -13.11 -15.68
C MET A 1 -24.69 -12.08 -15.08
N ASP A 2 -25.17 -10.85 -14.93
CA ASP A 2 -24.40 -9.71 -14.46
C ASP A 2 -24.54 -9.61 -12.93
N GLN A 3 -23.72 -10.36 -12.19
CA GLN A 3 -23.62 -10.18 -10.74
C GLN A 3 -22.71 -8.99 -10.46
N TRP A 4 -23.30 -7.80 -10.58
CA TRP A 4 -22.82 -6.59 -9.91
C TRP A 4 -22.83 -6.82 -8.39
N PRO A 5 -21.87 -6.31 -7.61
CA PRO A 5 -21.87 -6.51 -6.16
C PRO A 5 -23.15 -5.94 -5.53
N PRO A 6 -23.61 -6.48 -4.37
CA PRO A 6 -24.77 -5.95 -3.67
C PRO A 6 -24.57 -4.45 -3.44
N ARG A 7 -25.49 -3.63 -3.96
CA ARG A 7 -25.49 -2.19 -3.69
C ARG A 7 -25.54 -2.02 -2.18
N LEU A 8 -24.48 -1.47 -1.61
CA LEU A 8 -24.52 -0.94 -0.25
C LEU A 8 -25.61 0.13 -0.26
N ASP A 9 -26.74 -0.16 0.39
CA ASP A 9 -27.85 0.77 0.56
C ASP A 9 -27.41 1.86 1.54
N LEU A 10 -26.53 2.73 1.08
CA LEU A 10 -26.12 3.94 1.76
C LEU A 10 -27.27 4.93 1.61
N ASN A 11 -28.30 4.72 2.41
CA ASN A 11 -29.44 5.60 2.56
C ASN A 11 -28.96 6.86 3.32
N LEU A 12 -28.11 7.67 2.68
CA LEU A 12 -27.69 8.96 3.20
C LEU A 12 -28.74 10.02 2.81
N PRO A 13 -29.14 10.89 3.74
CA PRO A 13 -30.01 12.02 3.41
C PRO A 13 -29.35 12.90 2.33
N PRO A 14 -30.14 13.61 1.50
CA PRO A 14 -29.63 14.48 0.45
C PRO A 14 -29.05 15.76 1.07
N GLY A 15 -27.84 15.65 1.61
CA GLY A 15 -27.01 16.73 2.12
C GLY A 15 -25.58 16.21 2.24
N ASP A 16 -24.63 16.87 1.57
CA ASP A 16 -23.17 16.66 1.71
C ASP A 16 -22.57 15.31 1.29
N GLY A 17 -23.03 14.75 0.17
CA GLY A 17 -22.33 13.62 -0.45
C GLY A 17 -20.89 13.93 -0.92
N ALA A 18 -20.58 15.21 -1.19
CA ALA A 18 -19.25 15.64 -1.62
C ALA A 18 -18.24 15.69 -0.45
N ASP A 19 -18.69 16.17 0.71
CA ASP A 19 -17.85 16.29 1.92
C ASP A 19 -17.53 14.91 2.51
N GLY A 20 -18.45 13.95 2.41
CA GLY A 20 -18.22 12.58 2.86
C GLY A 20 -17.14 11.85 2.05
N LEU A 21 -17.14 12.00 0.71
CA LEU A 21 -16.11 11.39 -0.14
C LEU A 21 -14.75 12.06 0.05
N ALA A 22 -14.71 13.39 0.12
CA ALA A 22 -13.47 14.12 0.40
C ALA A 22 -12.86 13.70 1.75
N ALA A 23 -13.68 13.56 2.80
CA ALA A 23 -13.21 13.09 4.11
C ALA A 23 -12.66 11.66 4.06
N ILE A 24 -13.27 10.77 3.27
CA ILE A 24 -12.75 9.41 3.04
C ILE A 24 -11.38 9.48 2.33
N ASP A 25 -11.26 10.29 1.29
CA ASP A 25 -10.02 10.44 0.54
C ASP A 25 -8.88 10.99 1.42
N GLU A 26 -9.16 12.03 2.22
CA GLU A 26 -8.22 12.55 3.21
C GLU A 26 -7.80 11.50 4.24
N HIS A 27 -8.76 10.70 4.71
CA HIS A 27 -8.48 9.62 5.64
C HIS A 27 -7.57 8.54 5.01
N ILE A 28 -7.83 8.15 3.76
CA ILE A 28 -6.99 7.23 3.00
C ILE A 28 -5.57 7.79 2.89
N LEU A 29 -5.41 9.06 2.52
CA LEU A 29 -4.09 9.70 2.41
C LEU A 29 -3.32 9.71 3.74
N SER A 30 -4.01 9.98 4.85
CA SER A 30 -3.42 9.93 6.20
C SER A 30 -2.92 8.52 6.54
N LEU A 31 -3.74 7.49 6.28
CA LEU A 31 -3.36 6.09 6.53
C LEU A 31 -2.19 5.65 5.64
N LEU A 32 -2.16 6.07 4.37
CA LEU A 32 -1.06 5.77 3.46
C LEU A 32 0.24 6.43 3.93
N THR A 33 0.18 7.68 4.41
CA THR A 33 1.34 8.38 4.99
C THR A 33 1.91 7.60 6.18
N GLN A 34 1.06 7.18 7.11
CA GLN A 34 1.48 6.39 8.27
C GLN A 34 2.12 5.06 7.84
N ARG A 35 1.49 4.34 6.89
CA ARG A 35 2.01 3.07 6.38
C ARG A 35 3.40 3.23 5.76
N LEU A 36 3.60 4.26 4.94
CA LEU A 36 4.87 4.50 4.27
C LEU A 36 5.96 4.93 5.26
N ALA A 37 5.63 5.70 6.30
CA ALA A 37 6.57 6.06 7.37
C ALA A 37 7.11 4.82 8.13
N MET A 38 6.34 3.74 8.21
CA MET A 38 6.76 2.49 8.85
C MET A 38 7.65 1.60 7.96
N THR A 39 7.73 1.91 6.66
CA THR A 39 8.40 1.07 5.66
C THR A 39 9.91 0.90 5.88
N PRO A 40 10.68 1.94 6.28
CA PRO A 40 12.13 1.81 6.51
C PRO A 40 12.50 0.81 7.62
N TYR A 41 11.59 0.55 8.55
CA TYR A 41 11.81 -0.34 9.69
C TYR A 41 11.55 -1.81 9.38
N GLN A 42 11.07 -2.13 8.17
CA GLN A 42 10.79 -3.51 7.79
C GLN A 42 12.06 -4.24 7.32
N PRO A 43 12.26 -5.50 7.74
CA PRO A 43 13.38 -6.30 7.27
C PRO A 43 13.32 -6.44 5.75
N SER A 44 14.47 -6.32 5.09
CA SER A 44 14.58 -6.38 3.63
C SER A 44 15.57 -7.47 3.23
N SER A 45 15.04 -8.50 2.58
CA SER A 45 15.82 -9.51 1.89
C SER A 45 15.08 -9.86 0.60
N PRO A 46 15.74 -9.94 -0.56
CA PRO A 46 15.07 -10.13 -1.85
C PRO A 46 14.15 -11.37 -1.88
N LEU A 47 14.62 -12.49 -1.33
CA LEU A 47 13.83 -13.73 -1.24
C LEU A 47 12.60 -13.58 -0.32
N PHE A 48 12.74 -12.80 0.74
CA PHE A 48 11.62 -12.49 1.64
C PHE A 48 10.65 -11.49 1.01
N ASN A 49 11.14 -10.54 0.20
CA ASN A 49 10.31 -9.55 -0.48
C ASN A 49 9.36 -10.19 -1.51
N ASP A 50 9.84 -11.10 -2.35
CA ASP A 50 9.01 -11.76 -3.36
C ASP A 50 7.91 -12.62 -2.75
N GLN A 51 8.25 -13.43 -1.74
CA GLN A 51 7.27 -14.25 -1.04
C GLN A 51 6.27 -13.36 -0.27
N HIS A 52 6.77 -12.35 0.44
CA HIS A 52 5.92 -11.40 1.15
C HIS A 52 4.97 -10.64 0.22
N ARG A 53 5.42 -10.27 -0.98
CA ARG A 53 4.56 -9.65 -2.00
C ARG A 53 3.45 -10.60 -2.42
N ARG A 54 3.77 -11.84 -2.78
CA ARG A 54 2.76 -12.85 -3.18
C ARG A 54 1.73 -13.11 -2.09
N ASP A 55 2.17 -13.24 -0.85
CA ASP A 55 1.29 -13.48 0.30
C ASP A 55 0.39 -12.26 0.58
N THR A 56 0.97 -11.06 0.52
CA THR A 56 0.23 -9.80 0.68
C THR A 56 -0.86 -9.67 -0.39
N LEU A 57 -0.52 -9.83 -1.68
CA LEU A 57 -1.49 -9.69 -2.77
C LEU A 57 -2.57 -10.79 -2.72
N SER A 58 -2.22 -12.01 -2.28
CA SER A 58 -3.20 -13.08 -2.06
C SER A 58 -4.18 -12.74 -0.94
N LEU A 59 -3.71 -12.13 0.15
CA LEU A 59 -4.56 -11.66 1.24
C LEU A 59 -5.48 -10.52 0.78
N VAL A 60 -4.93 -9.56 0.03
CA VAL A 60 -5.67 -8.45 -0.56
C VAL A 60 -6.80 -8.94 -1.44
N ARG A 61 -6.50 -9.87 -2.36
CA ARG A 61 -7.50 -10.50 -3.23
C ARG A 61 -8.68 -11.07 -2.44
N LYS A 62 -8.38 -11.84 -1.38
CA LYS A 62 -9.40 -12.44 -0.50
C LYS A 62 -10.23 -11.37 0.22
N LYS A 63 -9.61 -10.29 0.70
CA LYS A 63 -10.30 -9.21 1.40
C LYS A 63 -11.16 -8.36 0.47
N ALA A 64 -10.63 -7.98 -0.69
CA ALA A 64 -11.34 -7.19 -1.70
C ALA A 64 -12.62 -7.91 -2.15
N PHE A 65 -12.52 -9.21 -2.43
CA PHE A 65 -13.69 -10.03 -2.77
C PHE A 65 -14.75 -10.01 -1.66
N LYS A 66 -14.35 -10.20 -0.39
CA LYS A 66 -15.28 -10.18 0.75
C LYS A 66 -15.95 -8.82 0.97
N LEU A 67 -15.28 -7.73 0.62
CA LEU A 67 -15.76 -6.35 0.79
C LEU A 67 -16.53 -5.83 -0.42
N GLY A 68 -16.67 -6.62 -1.49
CA GLY A 68 -17.33 -6.17 -2.73
C GLY A 68 -16.52 -5.16 -3.56
N ILE A 69 -15.22 -5.03 -3.29
CA ILE A 69 -14.32 -4.15 -4.04
C ILE A 69 -13.82 -4.91 -5.28
N PRO A 70 -13.76 -4.29 -6.47
CA PRO A 70 -13.18 -4.90 -7.65
C PRO A 70 -11.77 -5.43 -7.37
N VAL A 71 -11.60 -6.75 -7.47
CA VAL A 71 -10.36 -7.45 -7.08
C VAL A 71 -9.16 -6.94 -7.88
N GLY A 72 -9.31 -6.73 -9.19
CA GLY A 72 -8.24 -6.21 -10.05
C GLY A 72 -7.74 -4.85 -9.56
N LEU A 73 -8.66 -3.91 -9.32
CA LEU A 73 -8.32 -2.58 -8.79
C LEU A 73 -7.57 -2.66 -7.46
N ALA A 74 -8.07 -3.47 -6.52
CA ALA A 74 -7.45 -3.60 -5.20
C ALA A 74 -6.05 -4.22 -5.26
N VAL A 75 -5.85 -5.20 -6.15
CA VAL A 75 -4.54 -5.85 -6.38
C VAL A 75 -3.58 -4.86 -7.03
N ASP A 76 -3.97 -4.19 -8.11
CA ASP A 76 -3.12 -3.23 -8.83
C ASP A 76 -2.71 -2.05 -7.94
N PHE A 77 -3.64 -1.55 -7.12
CA PHE A 77 -3.36 -0.52 -6.13
C PHE A 77 -2.30 -1.00 -5.12
N TRP A 78 -2.49 -2.19 -4.53
CA TRP A 78 -1.54 -2.68 -3.55
C TRP A 78 -0.18 -3.06 -4.14
N ASP A 79 -0.16 -3.53 -5.38
CA ASP A 79 1.07 -3.86 -6.10
C ASP A 79 1.96 -2.61 -6.26
N ARG A 80 1.40 -1.51 -6.78
CA ARG A 80 2.10 -0.21 -6.90
C ARG A 80 2.54 0.35 -5.56
N MET A 81 1.74 0.15 -4.52
CA MET A 81 2.08 0.57 -3.16
C MET A 81 3.26 -0.21 -2.56
N LEU A 82 3.42 -1.49 -2.93
CA LEU A 82 4.58 -2.28 -2.53
C LEU A 82 5.83 -1.81 -3.28
N ASP A 83 5.73 -1.47 -4.57
CA ASP A 83 6.83 -0.87 -5.33
C ASP A 83 7.30 0.46 -4.71
N ALA A 84 6.37 1.34 -4.36
CA ALA A 84 6.68 2.60 -3.71
C ALA A 84 7.38 2.39 -2.36
N ALA A 85 6.95 1.39 -1.59
CA ALA A 85 7.56 1.04 -0.31
C ALA A 85 9.00 0.52 -0.48
N GLU A 86 9.25 -0.32 -1.49
CA GLU A 86 10.60 -0.79 -1.81
C GLU A 86 11.51 0.38 -2.21
N ALA A 87 11.06 1.25 -3.10
CA ALA A 87 11.82 2.44 -3.52
C ALA A 87 12.16 3.39 -2.34
N ILE A 88 11.23 3.60 -1.41
CA ILE A 88 11.48 4.41 -0.19
C ILE A 88 12.53 3.73 0.69
N ARG A 89 12.47 2.41 0.83
CA ARG A 89 13.41 1.65 1.64
C ARG A 89 14.82 1.69 1.07
N ASP A 90 14.95 1.55 -0.25
CA ASP A 90 16.24 1.62 -0.93
C ASP A 90 16.87 3.01 -0.80
N ARG A 91 16.06 4.08 -0.89
CA ARG A 91 16.52 5.45 -0.59
C ARG A 91 16.97 5.61 0.86
N ALA A 92 16.27 5.00 1.81
CA ALA A 92 16.61 5.07 3.24
C ALA A 92 17.91 4.31 3.59
N LYS A 93 18.31 3.32 2.78
CA LYS A 93 19.58 2.61 2.96
C LYS A 93 20.81 3.42 2.52
N GLY A 94 20.64 4.43 1.67
CA GLY A 94 21.71 5.29 1.17
C GLY A 94 22.75 4.57 0.31
N PRO A 95 23.58 5.30 -0.47
CA PRO A 95 24.78 4.71 -1.06
C PRO A 95 25.74 4.39 0.08
N ASP A 96 26.07 3.11 0.18
CA ASP A 96 27.21 2.53 0.89
C ASP A 96 27.91 3.44 1.92
N ARG A 97 27.51 3.34 3.19
CA ARG A 97 28.28 3.93 4.31
C ARG A 97 29.59 3.16 4.57
N ASP A 98 29.85 2.04 3.90
CA ASP A 98 31.12 1.29 4.02
C ASP A 98 32.22 1.80 3.08
N ALA A 99 31.90 2.46 1.95
CA ALA A 99 32.91 2.99 1.02
C ALA A 99 33.76 4.14 1.61
N THR A 100 33.30 4.81 2.66
CA THR A 100 34.03 5.93 3.31
C THR A 100 34.93 5.51 4.47
N ALA A 101 34.89 4.25 4.92
CA ALA A 101 35.72 3.80 6.04
C ALA A 101 37.14 3.37 5.62
N GLU A 102 37.32 2.84 4.41
CA GLU A 102 38.63 2.39 3.92
C GLU A 102 39.49 3.51 3.30
N GLN A 103 38.91 4.66 2.93
CA GLN A 103 39.65 5.78 2.34
C GLN A 103 40.24 6.77 3.35
N LEU A 104 40.00 6.60 4.65
CA LEU A 104 40.57 7.46 5.71
C LEU A 104 41.80 6.86 6.40
N ILE A 105 42.30 5.71 5.94
CA ILE A 105 43.49 5.02 6.50
C ILE A 105 44.53 4.69 5.40
N SER A 106 44.64 5.51 4.36
CA SER A 106 45.76 5.46 3.40
C SER A 106 46.39 6.83 3.21
#